data_AF-A0A4D4LBL2-F1
#
_entry.id   AF-A0A4D4LBL2-F1
#
_cell.length_a   1.000
_cell.length_b   1.000
_cell.length_c   1.000
_cell.angle_alpha   90.00
_cell.angle_beta   90.00
_cell.angle_gamma   90.00
#
_symmetry.space_group_name_H-M   'P 1'
#
loop_
_entity.id
_entity.type
_entity.pdbx_description
1 polymer ?
#
loop_
_entity_poly.entity_id
_entity_poly.type
_entity_poly.pdbx_seq_one_letter_code
_entity_poly.pdbx_strand_id
1 'polypeptide(L)'
;MQMVYKDIMTSEEANRTIAEFVRAKIREIVRDPAVAEKLTPVDHPFGAKRLCVDIGYFETYNRDNVHLVDVRHSPIETITPVGSSPAGGSTSWTPSSSPPATTP
;
A
#
# COMPACT_ATOMS: atom_id res chain seq x y z
N MET A 1 1.84 -20.05 14.00
CA MET A 1 1.08 -19.56 12.84
C MET A 1 0.80 -20.75 11.93
N GLN A 2 -0.40 -21.34 11.97
CA GLN A 2 -0.77 -22.39 11.01
C GLN A 2 -1.25 -21.70 9.73
N MET A 3 -0.65 -22.06 8.60
CA MET A 3 -1.13 -21.65 7.28
C MET A 3 -2.32 -22.52 6.87
N VAL A 4 -3.21 -21.98 6.04
CA VAL A 4 -4.47 -22.63 5.63
C VAL A 4 -4.22 -23.99 4.94
N TYR A 5 -3.14 -24.10 4.15
CA TYR A 5 -2.65 -25.35 3.59
C TYR A 5 -1.14 -25.50 3.83
N LYS A 6 -0.66 -26.74 3.99
CA LYS A 6 0.72 -27.05 4.41
C LYS A 6 1.78 -26.76 3.32
N ASP A 7 1.37 -26.74 2.06
CA ASP A 7 2.22 -26.67 0.88
C ASP A 7 2.39 -25.24 0.33
N ILE A 8 1.71 -24.24 0.89
CA ILE A 8 1.71 -22.85 0.40
C ILE A 8 3.12 -22.22 0.38
N MET A 9 4.02 -22.66 1.25
CA MET A 9 5.40 -22.15 1.31
C MET A 9 6.43 -23.03 0.59
N THR A 10 6.00 -24.18 0.05
CA THR A 10 6.89 -25.15 -0.61
C THR A 10 6.52 -25.42 -2.06
N SER A 11 5.27 -25.17 -2.46
CA SER A 11 4.76 -25.30 -3.82
C SER A 11 4.47 -23.91 -4.41
N GLU A 12 5.10 -23.61 -5.54
CA GLU A 12 4.89 -22.37 -6.28
C GLU A 12 3.44 -22.26 -6.80
N GLU A 13 2.84 -23.37 -7.22
CA GLU A 13 1.46 -23.40 -7.71
C GLU A 13 0.45 -23.10 -6.59
N ALA A 14 0.66 -23.70 -5.40
CA ALA A 14 -0.14 -23.41 -4.23
C ALA A 14 0.04 -21.95 -3.79
N ASN A 15 1.28 -21.43 -3.84
CA ASN A 15 1.57 -20.03 -3.53
C ASN A 15 0.88 -19.06 -4.50
N ARG A 16 0.90 -19.36 -5.80
CA ARG A 16 0.24 -18.55 -6.84
C ARG A 16 -1.27 -18.46 -6.59
N THR A 17 -1.89 -19.55 -6.16
CA THR A 17 -3.33 -19.61 -5.87
C THR A 17 -3.71 -18.70 -4.69
N ILE A 18 -2.97 -18.79 -3.58
CA ILE A 18 -3.24 -17.92 -2.43
C ILE A 18 -2.88 -16.47 -2.72
N ALA A 19 -1.81 -16.23 -3.49
CA ALA A 19 -1.43 -14.89 -3.90
C ALA A 19 -2.56 -14.26 -4.69
N GLU A 20 -3.08 -14.94 -5.72
CA GLU A 20 -4.17 -14.41 -6.54
C GLU A 20 -5.44 -14.14 -5.75
N PHE A 21 -5.77 -15.01 -4.78
CA PHE A 21 -6.88 -14.75 -3.87
C PHE A 21 -6.69 -13.45 -3.07
N VAL A 22 -5.50 -13.21 -2.54
CA VAL A 22 -5.19 -11.97 -1.81
C VAL A 22 -5.22 -10.77 -2.74
N ARG A 23 -4.68 -10.87 -3.97
CA ARG A 23 -4.75 -9.79 -4.97
C ARG A 23 -6.20 -9.45 -5.32
N ALA A 24 -7.04 -10.46 -5.52
CA ALA A 24 -8.47 -10.26 -5.78
C ALA A 24 -9.16 -9.54 -4.61
N LYS A 25 -8.82 -9.85 -3.36
CA LYS A 25 -9.36 -9.16 -2.18
C LYS A 25 -8.94 -7.70 -2.10
N ILE A 26 -7.69 -7.37 -2.43
CA ILE A 26 -7.24 -5.98 -2.49
C ILE A 26 -8.04 -5.18 -3.54
N ARG A 27 -8.24 -5.77 -4.73
CA ARG A 27 -9.05 -5.17 -5.82
C ARG A 27 -10.53 -5.01 -5.43
N GLU A 28 -11.05 -5.84 -4.55
CA GLU A 28 -12.42 -5.74 -4.03
C GLU A 28 -12.57 -4.58 -3.03
N ILE A 29 -11.55 -4.35 -2.18
CA ILE A 29 -11.58 -3.34 -1.13
C ILE A 29 -11.30 -1.94 -1.68
N VAL A 30 -10.33 -1.80 -2.59
CA VAL A 30 -9.89 -0.51 -3.15
C VAL A 30 -10.71 -0.19 -4.39
N ARG A 31 -11.45 0.93 -4.36
CA ARG A 31 -12.39 1.33 -5.43
C ARG A 31 -11.70 1.81 -6.70
N ASP A 32 -10.54 2.46 -6.57
CA ASP A 32 -9.76 2.91 -7.72
C ASP A 32 -8.87 1.76 -8.22
N PRO A 33 -9.11 1.24 -9.45
CA PRO A 33 -8.34 0.13 -9.98
C PRO A 33 -6.86 0.46 -10.18
N ALA A 34 -6.51 1.71 -10.48
CA ALA A 34 -5.11 2.11 -10.65
C ALA A 34 -4.36 2.14 -9.32
N VAL A 35 -5.05 2.49 -8.23
CA VAL A 35 -4.48 2.44 -6.87
C VAL A 35 -4.40 0.99 -6.39
N ALA A 36 -5.43 0.18 -6.66
CA ALA A 36 -5.44 -1.25 -6.31
C ALA A 36 -4.26 -2.01 -6.94
N GLU A 37 -3.99 -1.80 -8.23
CA GLU A 37 -2.85 -2.44 -8.90
C GLU A 37 -1.50 -2.00 -8.32
N LYS A 38 -1.34 -0.73 -7.95
CA LYS A 38 -0.10 -0.24 -7.30
C LYS A 38 0.12 -0.82 -5.90
N LEU A 39 -0.95 -1.06 -5.15
CA LEU A 39 -0.91 -1.67 -3.81
C LEU A 39 -0.72 -3.19 -3.87
N THR A 40 -0.96 -3.81 -5.02
CA THR A 40 -0.91 -5.26 -5.19
C THR A 40 0.54 -5.75 -5.36
N PRO A 41 1.07 -6.58 -4.45
CA PRO A 41 2.42 -7.12 -4.60
C PRO A 41 2.48 -8.17 -5.72
N VAL A 42 3.40 -7.96 -6.66
CA VAL A 42 3.65 -8.82 -7.83
C VAL A 42 5.10 -9.33 -7.88
N ASP A 43 5.96 -8.80 -7.02
CA ASP A 43 7.41 -8.94 -7.04
C ASP A 43 7.93 -10.15 -6.22
N HIS A 44 7.12 -10.69 -5.30
CA HIS A 44 7.55 -11.79 -4.44
C HIS A 44 6.41 -12.80 -4.14
N PRO A 45 6.75 -14.07 -3.85
CA PRO A 45 5.80 -15.07 -3.39
C PRO A 45 5.09 -14.62 -2.11
N PHE A 46 3.82 -14.99 -1.98
CA PHE A 46 3.04 -14.68 -0.80
C PHE A 46 3.65 -15.32 0.44
N GLY A 47 3.88 -14.54 1.50
CA GLY A 47 4.51 -14.99 2.74
C GLY A 47 6.03 -15.12 2.72
N ALA A 48 6.70 -14.74 1.62
CA ALA A 48 8.16 -14.61 1.60
C ALA A 48 8.70 -13.53 2.57
N LYS A 49 7.85 -12.55 2.91
CA LYS A 49 8.06 -11.54 3.96
C LYS A 49 6.99 -11.68 5.04
N ARG A 50 7.26 -11.17 6.25
CA ARG A 50 6.25 -11.13 7.32
C ARG A 50 5.05 -10.31 6.86
N LEU A 51 3.87 -10.92 6.89
CA LEU A 51 2.62 -10.25 6.53
C LEU A 51 2.32 -9.15 7.55
N CYS A 52 2.05 -7.94 7.07
CA CYS A 52 1.48 -6.88 7.89
C CYS A 52 -0.03 -7.11 7.98
N VAL A 53 -0.53 -7.33 9.19
CA VAL A 53 -1.97 -7.36 9.47
C VAL A 53 -2.38 -5.93 9.76
N ASP A 54 -3.33 -5.41 8.98
CA ASP A 54 -3.83 -4.07 9.15
C ASP A 54 -5.29 -4.05 9.64
N ILE A 55 -5.74 -2.86 10.03
CA ILE A 55 -7.15 -2.55 10.24
C ILE A 55 -7.46 -1.29 9.42
N GLY A 56 -8.17 -1.45 8.30
CA GLY A 56 -8.64 -0.33 7.50
C GLY A 56 -7.62 0.29 6.54
N TYR A 57 -6.47 -0.34 6.31
CA TYR A 57 -5.39 0.20 5.47
C TYR A 57 -5.83 0.37 4.02
N PHE A 58 -6.37 -0.69 3.42
CA PHE A 58 -6.82 -0.64 2.02
C PHE A 58 -8.03 0.29 1.86
N GLU A 59 -8.95 0.30 2.82
CA GLU A 59 -10.11 1.19 2.85
C GLU A 59 -9.73 2.66 2.97
N THR A 60 -8.59 2.97 3.59
CA THR A 60 -8.11 4.34 3.73
C THR A 60 -7.84 4.99 2.38
N TYR A 61 -7.41 4.21 1.37
CA TYR A 61 -7.18 4.69 0.01
C TYR A 61 -8.46 5.03 -0.77
N ASN A 62 -9.64 4.72 -0.22
CA ASN A 62 -10.93 5.11 -0.81
C ASN A 62 -11.38 6.51 -0.38
N ARG A 63 -10.62 7.20 0.47
CA ARG A 63 -10.96 8.54 0.96
C ARG A 63 -10.42 9.60 0.01
N ASP A 64 -11.20 10.65 -0.25
CA ASP A 64 -10.81 11.74 -1.16
C ASP A 64 -9.55 12.50 -0.72
N ASN A 65 -9.24 12.45 0.58
CA ASN A 65 -8.09 13.14 1.18
C ASN A 65 -6.80 12.29 1.20
N VAL A 66 -6.79 11.12 0.54
CA VAL A 66 -5.67 10.18 0.53
C VAL A 66 -5.19 9.97 -0.90
N HIS A 67 -3.88 10.14 -1.11
CA HIS A 67 -3.25 9.96 -2.41
C HIS A 67 -2.08 8.99 -2.31
N LEU A 68 -2.04 7.99 -3.20
CA LEU A 68 -0.93 7.06 -3.32
C LEU A 68 0.09 7.57 -4.33
N VAL A 69 1.32 7.81 -3.88
CA VAL A 69 2.46 8.19 -4.72
C VAL A 69 3.39 6.99 -4.89
N ASP A 70 3.62 6.57 -6.14
CA ASP A 70 4.56 5.49 -6.44
C ASP A 70 5.97 6.04 -6.65
N VAL A 71 6.78 5.97 -5.59
CA VAL A 71 8.16 6.47 -5.60
C VAL A 71 9.12 5.66 -6.46
N ARG A 72 8.72 4.45 -6.92
CA ARG A 72 9.54 3.67 -7.87
C ARG A 72 9.48 4.29 -9.27
N HIS A 73 8.32 4.82 -9.64
CA HIS A 73 8.13 5.52 -10.92
C HIS A 73 8.41 7.03 -10.82
N SER A 74 8.19 7.63 -9.65
CA SER A 74 8.47 9.05 -9.39
C SER A 74 9.36 9.21 -8.16
N PRO A 75 10.69 9.02 -8.30
CA PRO A 75 11.63 9.12 -7.18
C PRO A 75 11.56 10.49 -6.50
N ILE A 76 11.81 10.50 -5.18
CA ILE A 76 11.95 11.74 -4.42
C ILE A 76 13.33 12.32 -4.69
N GLU A 77 13.39 13.50 -5.29
CA GLU A 77 14.67 14.16 -5.62
C GLU A 77 15.18 15.01 -4.46
N THR A 78 14.31 15.76 -3.80
CA THR A 78 14.67 16.68 -2.72
C THR A 78 13.51 16.90 -1.75
N ILE A 79 13.85 17.03 -0.47
CA ILE A 79 12.94 17.46 0.59
C ILE A 79 13.11 18.98 0.74
N THR A 80 12.03 19.74 0.53
CA THR A 80 11.98 21.19 0.67
C THR A 80 11.25 21.59 1.96
N PRO A 81 11.40 22.83 2.46
CA PRO A 81 10.69 23.30 3.65
C PRO A 81 9.15 23.21 3.56
N VAL A 82 8.61 23.15 2.34
CA VAL A 82 7.16 23.08 2.07
C VAL A 82 6.69 21.66 1.66
N GLY A 83 7.58 20.67 1.65
CA GLY A 83 7.25 19.27 1.31
C GLY A 83 8.30 18.57 0.43
N SER A 84 8.00 17.36 -0.03
CA SER A 84 8.85 16.60 -0.95
C SER A 84 8.48 16.86 -2.42
N SER A 85 9.48 17.05 -3.28
CA SER A 85 9.29 17.08 -4.74
C SER A 85 9.60 15.72 -5.36
N PRO A 86 8.58 14.95 -5.79
CA PRO A 86 8.81 13.83 -6.69
C PRO A 86 9.22 14.34 -8.09
N ALA A 87 10.06 13.58 -8.79
CA ALA A 87 10.47 13.89 -10.16
C ALA A 87 9.25 14.05 -11.08
N GLY A 88 8.93 15.30 -11.48
CA GLY A 88 7.88 15.62 -12.44
C GLY A 88 6.61 16.31 -11.91
N GLY A 89 6.52 16.65 -10.62
CA GLY A 89 5.39 17.45 -10.13
C GLY A 89 5.47 17.87 -8.67
N SER A 90 5.15 19.14 -8.38
CA SER A 90 5.10 19.65 -7.01
C SER A 90 3.82 19.18 -6.30
N THR A 91 3.92 18.21 -5.40
CA THR A 91 2.85 17.96 -4.42
C THR A 91 3.01 18.97 -3.29
N SER A 92 2.30 20.10 -3.38
CA SER A 92 2.19 21.06 -2.28
C SER A 92 1.30 20.46 -1.19
N TRP A 93 1.89 19.67 -0.30
CA TRP A 93 1.20 19.23 0.90
C TRP A 93 1.16 20.40 1.88
N THR A 94 0.02 21.08 1.96
CA THR A 94 -0.22 22.04 3.05
C THR A 94 -0.67 21.24 4.27
N PRO A 95 0.04 21.30 5.41
CA PRO A 95 -0.48 20.70 6.64
C PRO A 95 -1.80 21.38 6.96
N SER A 96 -2.90 20.62 6.95
CA SER A 96 -4.17 21.12 7.46
C SER A 96 -3.95 21.47 8.92
N SER A 97 -4.07 22.75 9.24
CA SER A 97 -3.95 23.33 10.57
C SER A 97 -4.98 22.71 11.54
N SER A 98 -4.63 21.58 12.13
CA SER A 98 -5.22 21.12 13.39
C SER A 98 -4.09 21.12 14.41
N PRO A 99 -4.14 22.00 15.44
CA PRO A 99 -3.10 22.01 16.46
C PRO A 99 -3.09 20.66 17.18
N PRO A 100 -1.91 20.17 17.62
CA PRO A 100 -1.84 18.98 18.45
C PRO A 100 -2.67 19.25 19.72
N ALA A 101 -3.61 18.35 20.02
CA ALA A 101 -4.35 18.39 21.28
C ALA A 101 -3.36 18.28 22.44
N THR A 102 -3.04 19.43 23.04
CA THR A 102 -2.39 19.48 24.35
C THR A 102 -3.33 18.79 25.32
N THR A 103 -2.95 17.61 25.78
CA THR A 103 -3.64 16.90 26.87
C THR A 103 -2.71 16.98 28.09
N PRO A 104 -3.25 17.31 29.28
CA PRO A 104 -2.48 17.74 30.46
C PRO A 104 -1.57 16.67 31.06
#